data_AF-A0A3R6VG81-F1
#
_entry.id   AF-A0A3R6VG81-F1
#
_cell.length_a   1.000
_cell.length_b   1.000
_cell.length_c   1.000
_cell.angle_alpha   90.00
_cell.angle_beta   90.00
_cell.angle_gamma   90.00
#
_symmetry.space_group_name_H-M   'P 1'
#
loop_
_entity.id
_entity.type
_entity.pdbx_description
1 polymer ?
#
loop_
_entity_poly.entity_id
_entity_poly.type
_entity_poly.pdbx_seq_one_letter_code
_entity_poly.pdbx_strand_id
1 'polypeptide(L)'
;MNFPLFINLKDKKVLIVGAGAIAARRATVLTEFGAEVMVVAPAAGDSVRELAEAGRLVWKRHAFCEQDLEALNRSFLVIAATSDRAVNDHIVQLCHERHIPVNHAGDQTQCDFQFPAIVRNDPVVIGVNAGGKDHGLVKRVAAELREWMA
;
A
#
# COMPACT_ATOMS: atom_id res chain seq x y z
N MET A 1 11.92 -15.64 -5.90
CA MET A 1 12.35 -14.47 -6.69
C MET A 1 11.10 -13.93 -7.33
N ASN A 2 10.82 -12.62 -7.26
CA ASN A 2 9.54 -12.06 -7.69
C ASN A 2 9.66 -11.52 -9.11
N PHE A 3 8.60 -11.70 -9.92
CA PHE A 3 8.52 -11.14 -11.25
C PHE A 3 8.25 -9.63 -11.16
N PRO A 4 9.04 -8.75 -11.81
CA PRO A 4 8.79 -7.32 -11.78
C PRO A 4 7.58 -6.97 -12.67
N LEU A 5 6.62 -6.24 -12.13
CA LEU A 5 5.44 -5.78 -12.84
C LEU A 5 5.20 -4.30 -12.56
N PHE A 6 4.93 -3.53 -13.61
CA PHE A 6 4.40 -2.18 -13.50
C PHE A 6 2.90 -2.22 -13.77
N ILE A 7 2.13 -1.63 -12.86
CA ILE A 7 0.66 -1.56 -12.94
C ILE A 7 0.22 -0.11 -13.05
N ASN A 8 -0.77 0.14 -13.90
CA ASN A 8 -1.40 1.46 -13.96
C ASN A 8 -2.43 1.57 -12.83
N LEU A 9 -2.14 2.45 -11.88
CA LEU A 9 -2.99 2.72 -10.71
C LEU A 9 -3.93 3.90 -10.90
N LYS A 10 -3.86 4.61 -12.03
CA LYS A 10 -4.76 5.72 -12.29
C LYS A 10 -6.22 5.27 -12.20
N ASP A 11 -6.99 5.96 -11.38
CA ASP A 11 -8.41 5.71 -11.12
C ASP A 11 -8.70 4.30 -10.56
N LYS A 12 -7.68 3.63 -9.99
CA LYS A 12 -7.84 2.34 -9.33
C LYS A 12 -8.13 2.53 -7.85
N LYS A 13 -9.17 1.86 -7.38
CA LYS A 13 -9.62 1.87 -5.99
C LYS A 13 -8.71 1.01 -5.11
N VAL A 14 -8.09 1.62 -4.11
CA VAL A 14 -7.20 0.92 -3.17
C VAL A 14 -7.72 1.06 -1.75
N LEU A 15 -7.97 -0.08 -1.09
CA LEU A 15 -8.30 -0.10 0.33
C LEU A 15 -7.04 -0.32 1.17
N ILE A 16 -6.85 0.51 2.18
CA ILE A 16 -5.83 0.34 3.21
C ILE A 16 -6.55 0.20 4.55
N VAL A 17 -6.32 -0.91 5.25
CA VAL A 17 -6.88 -1.15 6.58
C VAL A 17 -5.80 -0.86 7.63
N GLY A 18 -6.08 0.07 8.52
CA GLY A 18 -5.11 0.65 9.45
C GLY A 18 -4.60 2.02 8.98
N ALA A 19 -4.18 2.85 9.93
CA ALA A 19 -3.80 4.25 9.68
C ALA A 19 -2.53 4.68 10.44
N GLY A 20 -1.61 3.74 10.64
CA GLY A 20 -0.28 3.99 11.18
C GLY A 20 0.74 4.45 10.13
N ALA A 21 2.02 4.52 10.51
CA ALA A 21 3.10 4.99 9.63
C ALA A 21 3.26 4.18 8.33
N ILE A 22 3.03 2.86 8.39
CA ILE A 22 3.07 2.00 7.20
C ILE A 22 1.95 2.39 6.23
N ALA A 23 0.72 2.52 6.73
CA ALA A 23 -0.44 2.92 5.94
C ALA A 23 -0.24 4.30 5.31
N ALA A 24 0.25 5.28 6.08
CA ALA A 24 0.56 6.63 5.59
C ALA A 24 1.55 6.58 4.42
N ARG A 25 2.69 5.88 4.59
CA ARG A 25 3.71 5.75 3.54
C ARG A 25 3.15 5.12 2.26
N ARG A 26 2.29 4.10 2.39
CA ARG A 26 1.64 3.46 1.24
C ARG A 26 0.65 4.41 0.56
N ALA A 27 -0.20 5.07 1.35
CA ALA A 27 -1.18 6.01 0.83
C ALA A 27 -0.52 7.16 0.05
N THR A 28 0.54 7.77 0.58
CA THR A 28 1.29 8.84 -0.11
C THR A 28 1.72 8.39 -1.50
N VAL A 29 2.46 7.27 -1.59
CA VAL A 29 2.95 6.76 -2.87
C VAL A 29 1.80 6.40 -3.81
N LEU A 30 0.80 5.67 -3.34
CA LEU A 30 -0.31 5.23 -4.18
C LEU A 30 -1.08 6.41 -4.79
N THR A 31 -1.34 7.45 -3.99
CA THR A 31 -2.04 8.66 -4.48
C THR A 31 -1.19 9.44 -5.50
N GLU A 32 0.14 9.44 -5.36
CA GLU A 32 1.03 10.05 -6.37
C GLU A 32 1.02 9.30 -7.71
N PHE A 33 0.66 8.02 -7.72
CA PHE A 33 0.45 7.22 -8.93
C PHE A 33 -1.02 7.23 -9.41
N GLY A 34 -1.86 8.10 -8.85
CA GLY A 34 -3.24 8.31 -9.28
C GLY A 34 -4.25 7.29 -8.74
N ALA A 35 -3.89 6.50 -7.73
CA ALA A 35 -4.83 5.61 -7.06
C ALA A 35 -5.86 6.40 -6.25
N GLU A 36 -7.10 5.92 -6.26
CA GLU A 36 -8.16 6.40 -5.38
C GLU A 36 -8.10 5.61 -4.08
N VAL A 37 -7.46 6.21 -3.06
CA VAL A 37 -7.17 5.53 -1.80
C VAL A 37 -8.29 5.76 -0.79
N MET A 38 -8.76 4.67 -0.18
CA MET A 38 -9.58 4.68 1.02
C MET A 38 -8.81 4.04 2.18
N VAL A 39 -8.79 4.72 3.32
CA VAL A 39 -8.24 4.20 4.58
C VAL A 39 -9.38 3.90 5.54
N VAL A 40 -9.41 2.70 6.11
CA VAL A 40 -10.35 2.33 7.18
C VAL A 40 -9.57 2.12 8.47
N ALA A 41 -9.87 2.92 9.49
CA ALA A 41 -9.33 2.77 10.84
C ALA A 41 -10.14 3.58 11.86
N PRO A 42 -10.33 3.10 13.11
CA PRO A 42 -11.03 3.86 14.16
C PRO A 42 -10.34 5.21 14.48
N ALA A 43 -9.01 5.21 14.42
CA ALA A 43 -8.15 6.36 14.64
C ALA A 43 -7.04 6.40 13.59
N ALA A 44 -6.57 7.59 13.27
CA ALA A 44 -5.48 7.83 12.33
C ALA A 44 -4.38 8.68 12.97
N GLY A 45 -3.13 8.40 12.61
CA GLY A 45 -2.01 9.30 12.88
C GLY A 45 -2.04 10.53 11.96
N ASP A 46 -1.25 11.54 12.31
CA ASP A 46 -1.31 12.87 11.67
C ASP A 46 -1.15 12.81 10.16
N SER A 47 -0.19 12.04 9.65
CA SER A 47 0.04 11.93 8.19
C SER A 47 -1.17 11.39 7.40
N VAL A 48 -1.97 10.48 7.96
CA VAL A 48 -3.21 10.03 7.28
C VAL A 48 -4.29 11.11 7.35
N ARG A 49 -4.38 11.84 8.46
CA ARG A 49 -5.32 12.95 8.62
C ARG A 49 -5.01 14.07 7.63
N GLU A 50 -3.75 14.48 7.53
CA GLU A 50 -3.28 15.50 6.59
C GLU A 50 -3.60 15.13 5.15
N LEU A 51 -3.36 13.87 4.74
CA LEU A 51 -3.73 13.38 3.41
C LEU A 51 -5.25 13.43 3.18
N ALA A 52 -6.05 13.09 4.19
CA ALA A 52 -7.51 13.14 4.10
C ALA A 52 -8.02 14.58 3.99
N GLU A 53 -7.50 15.48 4.82
CA GLU A 53 -7.84 16.92 4.84
C GLU A 53 -7.43 17.61 3.53
N ALA A 54 -6.30 17.21 2.94
CA ALA A 54 -5.87 17.65 1.61
C ALA A 54 -6.68 17.04 0.45
N GLY A 55 -7.69 16.21 0.73
CA GLY A 55 -8.51 15.55 -0.30
C GLY A 55 -7.78 14.48 -1.11
N ARG A 56 -6.62 14.00 -0.64
CA ARG A 56 -5.80 13.00 -1.33
C ARG A 56 -6.30 11.57 -1.12
N LEU A 57 -7.02 11.32 -0.04
CA LEU A 57 -7.63 10.03 0.27
C LEU A 57 -8.94 10.20 1.03
N VAL A 58 -9.74 9.13 1.11
CA VAL A 58 -10.92 9.07 1.98
C VAL A 58 -10.58 8.29 3.24
N TRP A 59 -10.77 8.88 4.42
CA TRP A 59 -10.64 8.16 5.69
C TRP A 59 -12.01 7.82 6.28
N LYS A 60 -12.26 6.53 6.51
CA LYS A 60 -13.42 5.99 7.21
C LYS A 60 -13.07 5.66 8.66
N ARG A 61 -13.79 6.31 9.58
CA ARG A 61 -13.49 6.32 11.03
C ARG A 61 -14.21 5.19 11.77
N HIS A 62 -13.92 3.95 11.41
CA HIS A 62 -14.44 2.77 12.11
C HIS A 62 -13.46 1.60 12.01
N ALA A 63 -13.72 0.54 12.78
CA ALA A 63 -13.01 -0.72 12.63
C ALA A 63 -13.41 -1.39 11.31
N PHE A 64 -12.48 -2.13 10.72
CA PHE A 64 -12.72 -2.87 9.48
C PHE A 64 -13.93 -3.80 9.60
N CYS A 65 -14.75 -3.81 8.56
CA CYS A 65 -15.76 -4.82 8.34
C CYS A 65 -15.72 -5.32 6.88
N GLU A 66 -16.28 -6.50 6.61
CA GLU A 66 -16.23 -7.10 5.27
C GLU A 66 -16.86 -6.22 4.18
N GLN A 67 -17.85 -5.40 4.54
CA GLN A 67 -18.49 -4.47 3.61
C GLN A 67 -17.52 -3.43 3.04
N ASP A 68 -16.41 -3.14 3.73
CA ASP A 68 -15.39 -2.21 3.26
C ASP A 68 -14.67 -2.70 1.99
N LEU A 69 -14.61 -4.01 1.77
CA LEU A 69 -14.04 -4.60 0.55
C LEU A 69 -14.87 -4.25 -0.69
N GLU A 70 -16.18 -4.12 -0.50
CA GLU A 70 -17.18 -3.84 -1.54
C GLU A 70 -17.50 -2.35 -1.68
N ALA A 71 -17.25 -1.55 -0.65
CA ALA A 71 -17.61 -0.13 -0.57
C ALA A 71 -17.04 0.75 -1.72
N LEU A 72 -16.05 0.24 -2.46
CA LEU A 72 -15.43 0.93 -3.60
C LEU A 72 -15.86 0.39 -4.98
N ASN A 73 -16.99 -0.31 -5.10
CA ASN A 73 -17.33 -1.08 -6.30
C ASN A 73 -16.23 -2.10 -6.64
N ARG A 74 -15.80 -2.85 -5.61
CA ARG A 74 -14.67 -3.79 -5.58
C ARG A 74 -13.29 -3.11 -5.58
N SER A 75 -12.54 -3.35 -4.51
CA SER A 75 -11.15 -2.91 -4.41
C SER A 75 -10.27 -3.56 -5.47
N PHE A 76 -9.41 -2.77 -6.12
CA PHE A 76 -8.41 -3.29 -7.08
C PHE A 76 -7.27 -4.02 -6.36
N LEU A 77 -6.84 -3.50 -5.21
CA LEU A 77 -5.94 -4.17 -4.27
C LEU A 77 -6.22 -3.72 -2.84
N VAL A 78 -5.78 -4.51 -1.87
CA VAL A 78 -5.94 -4.27 -0.43
C VAL A 78 -4.59 -4.28 0.27
N ILE A 79 -4.41 -3.41 1.27
CA ILE A 79 -3.27 -3.41 2.17
C ILE A 79 -3.76 -3.61 3.60
N ALA A 80 -3.40 -4.74 4.20
CA ALA A 80 -3.65 -5.03 5.61
C ALA A 80 -2.48 -4.50 6.45
N ALA A 81 -2.67 -3.34 7.09
CA ALA A 81 -1.64 -2.59 7.80
C ALA A 81 -2.09 -2.18 9.21
N THR A 82 -2.86 -3.02 9.89
CA THR A 82 -3.22 -2.82 11.30
C THR A 82 -2.13 -3.35 12.23
N SER A 83 -2.19 -2.95 13.51
CA SER A 83 -1.34 -3.52 14.56
C SER A 83 -1.80 -4.90 15.05
N ASP A 84 -2.99 -5.35 14.66
CA ASP A 84 -3.56 -6.63 15.06
C ASP A 84 -3.31 -7.66 13.96
N ARG A 85 -2.49 -8.68 14.27
CA ARG A 85 -2.17 -9.74 13.32
C ARG A 85 -3.40 -10.55 12.92
N ALA A 86 -4.30 -10.84 13.86
CA ALA A 86 -5.50 -11.64 13.56
C ALA A 86 -6.44 -10.91 12.58
N VAL A 87 -6.56 -9.58 12.74
CA VAL A 87 -7.30 -8.75 11.77
C VAL A 87 -6.66 -8.79 10.40
N ASN A 88 -5.33 -8.66 10.32
CA ASN A 88 -4.63 -8.69 9.04
C ASN A 88 -4.71 -10.08 8.35
N ASP A 89 -4.57 -11.17 9.10
CA ASP A 89 -4.74 -12.54 8.60
C ASP A 89 -6.16 -12.76 8.06
N HIS A 90 -7.18 -12.27 8.77
CA HIS A 90 -8.57 -12.35 8.33
C HIS A 90 -8.82 -11.57 7.03
N ILE A 91 -8.24 -10.37 6.89
CA ILE A 91 -8.32 -9.58 5.66
C ILE A 91 -7.70 -10.35 4.48
N VAL A 92 -6.54 -10.99 4.69
CA VAL A 92 -5.89 -11.81 3.65
C VAL A 92 -6.83 -12.92 3.17
N GLN A 93 -7.42 -13.67 4.10
CA GLN A 93 -8.36 -14.74 3.78
C GLN A 93 -9.54 -14.22 2.92
N LEU A 94 -10.20 -13.15 3.37
CA LEU A 94 -11.34 -12.56 2.67
C LEU A 94 -10.97 -12.06 1.26
N CYS A 95 -9.77 -11.51 1.10
CA CYS A 95 -9.26 -11.05 -0.18
C CYS A 95 -9.00 -12.22 -1.14
N HIS A 96 -8.43 -13.32 -0.65
CA HIS A 96 -8.20 -14.53 -1.46
C HIS A 96 -9.52 -15.17 -1.91
N GLU A 97 -10.52 -15.24 -1.04
CA GLU A 97 -11.88 -15.71 -1.37
C GLU A 97 -12.55 -14.86 -2.47
N ARG A 98 -12.22 -13.57 -2.54
CA ARG A 98 -12.78 -12.60 -3.51
C ARG A 98 -11.87 -12.33 -4.71
N HIS A 99 -10.72 -13.02 -4.80
CA HIS A 99 -9.68 -12.82 -5.80
C HIS A 99 -9.22 -11.35 -5.90
N ILE A 100 -8.99 -10.71 -4.75
CA ILE A 100 -8.44 -9.35 -4.65
C ILE A 100 -6.98 -9.47 -4.20
N PRO A 101 -6.00 -8.91 -4.96
CA PRO A 101 -4.61 -8.89 -4.53
C PRO A 101 -4.44 -8.18 -3.18
N VAL A 102 -3.74 -8.82 -2.25
CA VAL A 102 -3.54 -8.31 -0.89
C VAL A 102 -2.06 -8.21 -0.50
N ASN A 103 -1.70 -7.16 0.24
CA ASN A 103 -0.41 -7.01 0.90
C ASN A 103 -0.58 -6.97 2.42
N HIS A 104 -0.01 -7.95 3.12
CA HIS A 104 0.02 -8.02 4.58
C HIS A 104 1.30 -7.35 5.13
N ALA A 105 1.16 -6.18 5.76
CA ALA A 105 2.29 -5.34 6.18
C ALA A 105 3.24 -6.02 7.19
N GLY A 106 2.74 -6.92 8.02
CA GLY A 106 3.50 -7.63 9.05
C GLY A 106 4.00 -9.03 8.67
N ASP A 107 3.67 -9.54 7.47
CA ASP A 107 3.94 -10.93 7.10
C ASP A 107 4.11 -11.05 5.59
N GLN A 108 5.37 -11.12 5.15
CA GLN A 108 5.70 -11.17 3.73
C GLN A 108 5.26 -12.48 3.06
N THR A 109 5.02 -13.54 3.83
CA THR A 109 4.59 -14.84 3.28
C THR A 109 3.13 -14.84 2.85
N GLN A 110 2.35 -13.87 3.32
CA GLN A 110 0.93 -13.67 3.02
C GLN A 110 0.68 -12.50 2.07
N CYS A 111 1.68 -12.11 1.27
CA CYS A 111 1.57 -11.00 0.31
C CYS A 111 1.53 -11.53 -1.13
N ASP A 112 0.51 -11.13 -1.90
CA ASP A 112 0.42 -11.44 -3.34
C ASP A 112 1.37 -10.54 -4.18
N PHE A 113 1.69 -9.36 -3.64
CA PHE A 113 2.59 -8.41 -4.27
C PHE A 113 3.46 -7.71 -3.23
N GLN A 114 4.57 -7.15 -3.69
CA GLN A 114 5.53 -6.42 -2.86
C GLN A 114 5.72 -5.01 -3.40
N PHE A 115 5.82 -4.05 -2.48
CA PHE A 115 6.22 -2.71 -2.84
C PHE A 115 7.75 -2.63 -2.93
N PRO A 116 8.31 -2.24 -4.09
CA PRO A 116 9.73 -1.96 -4.19
C PRO A 116 10.08 -0.65 -3.47
N ALA A 117 11.38 -0.39 -3.30
CA ALA A 117 11.81 1.00 -3.17
C ALA A 117 11.61 1.68 -4.53
N ILE A 118 10.97 2.85 -4.52
CA ILE A 118 10.69 3.62 -5.73
C ILE A 118 11.69 4.77 -5.82
N VAL A 119 12.27 4.91 -7.00
CA VAL A 119 13.06 6.05 -7.45
C VAL A 119 12.36 6.62 -8.68
N ARG A 120 12.14 7.94 -8.72
CA ARG A 120 11.40 8.61 -9.78
C ARG A 120 12.03 9.96 -10.11
N ASN A 121 12.20 10.22 -11.41
CA ASN A 121 12.41 11.55 -11.99
C ASN A 121 11.69 11.53 -13.34
N ASP A 122 10.63 12.31 -13.47
CA ASP A 122 9.68 12.15 -14.58
C ASP A 122 10.38 12.24 -15.95
N PRO A 123 10.08 11.31 -16.89
CA PRO A 123 9.05 10.27 -16.84
C PRO A 123 9.53 8.90 -16.32
N VAL A 124 10.75 8.80 -15.79
CA VAL A 124 11.41 7.53 -15.45
C VAL A 124 11.03 7.07 -14.04
N VAL A 125 10.64 5.80 -13.92
CA VAL A 125 10.35 5.13 -12.64
C VAL A 125 11.20 3.86 -12.54
N ILE A 126 11.93 3.72 -11.43
CA ILE A 126 12.73 2.53 -11.11
C ILE A 126 12.20 1.90 -9.83
N GLY A 127 11.90 0.60 -9.88
CA GLY A 127 11.56 -0.22 -8.72
C GLY A 127 12.72 -1.12 -8.32
N VAL A 128 13.22 -0.96 -7.10
CA VAL A 128 14.30 -1.78 -6.53
C VAL A 128 13.74 -2.75 -5.49
N ASN A 129 14.01 -4.05 -5.66
CA ASN A 129 13.58 -5.10 -4.74
C ASN A 129 14.70 -6.16 -4.58
N ALA A 130 14.93 -6.62 -3.35
CA ALA A 130 15.86 -7.71 -3.01
C ALA A 130 15.13 -8.95 -2.46
N GLY A 131 13.90 -9.18 -2.90
CA GLY A 131 13.05 -10.31 -2.48
C GLY A 131 12.76 -10.33 -0.98
N GLY A 132 12.72 -9.16 -0.34
CA GLY A 132 12.50 -9.04 1.11
C GLY A 132 13.69 -9.46 2.00
N LYS A 133 14.85 -9.80 1.42
CA LYS A 133 15.99 -10.37 2.16
C LYS A 133 16.99 -9.34 2.68
N ASP A 134 17.15 -8.22 1.97
CA ASP A 134 18.14 -7.20 2.32
C ASP A 134 17.57 -5.78 2.10
N HIS A 135 16.92 -5.25 3.15
CA HIS A 135 16.42 -3.88 3.16
C HIS A 135 17.54 -2.83 3.10
N GLY A 136 18.74 -3.16 3.59
CA GLY A 136 19.90 -2.27 3.57
C GLY A 136 20.44 -2.07 2.15
N LEU A 137 20.59 -3.15 1.39
CA LEU A 137 20.97 -3.12 -0.01
C LEU A 137 19.95 -2.35 -0.85
N VAL A 138 18.65 -2.64 -0.69
CA VAL A 138 17.58 -1.92 -1.40
C VAL A 138 17.67 -0.41 -1.12
N LYS A 139 17.91 -0.02 0.13
CA LYS A 139 18.04 1.40 0.51
C LYS A 139 19.26 2.05 -0.13
N ARG A 140 20.44 1.39 -0.12
CA ARG A 140 21.68 1.90 -0.73
C ARG A 140 21.54 2.07 -2.24
N VAL A 141 21.12 1.01 -2.94
CA VAL A 141 20.93 1.04 -4.41
C VAL A 141 19.91 2.11 -4.80
N ALA A 142 18.79 2.22 -4.08
CA ALA A 142 17.82 3.27 -4.35
C ALA A 142 18.34 4.69 -4.08
N ALA A 143 19.30 4.87 -3.16
CA ALA A 143 19.92 6.17 -2.92
C ALA A 143 20.89 6.54 -4.06
N GLU A 144 21.75 5.61 -4.47
CA GLU A 144 22.67 5.80 -5.60
C GLU A 144 21.91 6.11 -6.90
N LEU A 145 20.80 5.40 -7.16
CA LEU A 145 19.96 5.68 -8.32
C LEU A 145 19.26 7.05 -8.25
N ARG A 146 18.90 7.53 -7.05
CA ARG A 146 18.33 8.89 -6.89
C ARG A 146 19.37 9.96 -7.23
N GLU A 147 20.61 9.77 -6.77
CA GLU A 147 21.71 10.70 -7.08
C GLU A 147 22.05 10.68 -8.57
N TRP A 148 22.05 9.49 -9.20
CA TRP A 148 22.31 9.35 -10.63
C TRP A 148 21.21 10.00 -11.51
N MET A 149 19.96 9.99 -11.03
CA MET A 149 18.83 10.57 -11.76
C MET A 149 18.64 12.08 -11.50
N ALA A 150 19.37 12.69 -10.57
CA ALA A 150 19.29 14.11 -10.25
C ALA A 150 20.00 14.98 -11.31
#